data_AF-A0A565BMK8-F1
#
_entry.id   AF-A0A565BMK8-F1
#
_cell.length_a   1.000
_cell.length_b   1.000
_cell.length_c   1.000
_cell.angle_alpha   90.00
_cell.angle_beta   90.00
_cell.angle_gamma   90.00
#
_symmetry.space_group_name_H-M   'P 1'
#
loop_
_entity.id
_entity.type
_entity.pdbx_description
1 polymer ?
#
loop_
_entity_poly.entity_id
_entity_poly.type
_entity_poly.pdbx_seq_one_letter_code
_entity_poly.pdbx_strand_id
1 'polypeptide(L)'
;MLPQTVTRQRLDMFTSEEQDLLSDVEPVMKTLRKVMHMSGYPDGEPISDEDKTFVLEKVLNFHPDKDAKIGSGVDFITVDKHTTFTDTRCFFVVSADGVKQDFSYRKCLNNYLMEKYPTVAEEFIAKYFYKKPRPDENRDKQDATPPGNLAVTLS
;
A
#
# COMPACT_ATOMS: atom_id res chain seq x y z
N MET A 1 27.12 -9.16 7.76
CA MET A 1 25.87 -9.21 6.96
C MET A 1 26.00 -8.18 5.85
N LEU A 2 25.55 -8.48 4.63
CA LEU A 2 25.49 -7.47 3.57
C LEU A 2 24.42 -6.42 3.91
N PRO A 3 24.61 -5.13 3.57
CA PRO A 3 23.58 -4.11 3.70
C PRO A 3 22.30 -4.49 2.94
N GLN A 4 21.15 -4.16 3.52
CA GLN A 4 19.85 -4.48 2.96
C GLN A 4 18.93 -3.26 2.89
N THR A 5 18.03 -3.27 1.91
CA THR A 5 16.92 -2.33 1.79
C THR A 5 15.92 -2.52 2.93
N VAL A 6 15.02 -1.56 3.08
CA VAL A 6 13.82 -1.68 3.91
C VAL A 6 13.07 -2.96 3.53
N THR A 7 12.87 -3.26 2.25
CA THR A 7 12.23 -4.50 1.78
C THR A 7 13.06 -5.78 1.93
N ARG A 8 14.20 -5.75 2.63
CA ARG A 8 15.14 -6.87 2.88
C ARG A 8 15.81 -7.44 1.63
N GLN A 9 15.89 -6.65 0.57
CA GLN A 9 16.70 -6.98 -0.62
C GLN A 9 18.15 -6.57 -0.36
N ARG A 10 19.11 -7.26 -0.97
CA ARG A 10 20.52 -6.87 -0.83
C ARG A 10 20.79 -5.61 -1.66
N LEU A 11 21.57 -4.66 -1.13
CA LEU A 11 21.85 -3.42 -1.85
C LEU A 11 22.67 -3.64 -3.15
N ASP A 12 23.47 -4.71 -3.21
CA ASP A 12 24.30 -5.05 -4.38
C ASP A 12 23.50 -5.67 -5.54
N MET A 13 22.19 -5.86 -5.41
CA MET A 13 21.31 -6.28 -6.50
C MET A 13 20.90 -5.13 -7.42
N PHE A 14 21.13 -3.89 -7.00
CA PHE A 14 20.69 -2.69 -7.70
C PHE A 14 21.87 -2.05 -8.44
N THR A 15 21.69 -1.78 -9.72
CA THR A 15 22.68 -1.08 -10.56
C THR A 15 22.93 0.34 -10.07
N SER A 16 23.97 1.00 -10.58
CA SER A 16 24.24 2.41 -10.26
C SER A 16 23.07 3.32 -10.62
N GLU A 17 22.37 3.05 -11.73
CA GLU A 17 21.17 3.81 -12.15
C GLU A 17 19.99 3.56 -11.18
N GLU A 18 19.89 2.36 -10.62
CA GLU A 18 18.87 2.01 -9.63
C GLU A 18 19.15 2.57 -8.22
N GLN A 19 20.37 3.03 -7.94
CA GLN A 19 20.70 3.64 -6.65
C GLN A 19 19.95 4.96 -6.41
N ASP A 20 19.68 5.74 -7.47
CA ASP A 20 18.88 6.96 -7.34
C ASP A 20 17.43 6.64 -6.93
N LEU A 21 16.86 5.57 -7.49
CA LEU A 21 15.53 5.08 -7.13
C LEU A 21 15.49 4.58 -5.68
N LEU A 22 16.55 3.89 -5.23
CA LEU A 22 16.70 3.50 -3.82
C LEU A 22 16.72 4.72 -2.89
N SER A 23 17.54 5.72 -3.22
CA SER A 23 17.68 6.94 -2.42
C SER A 23 16.34 7.67 -2.24
N ASP A 24 15.52 7.66 -3.29
CA ASP A 24 14.18 8.24 -3.30
C ASP A 24 13.18 7.44 -2.46
N VAL A 25 13.13 6.12 -2.65
CA VAL A 25 12.04 5.30 -2.09
C VAL A 25 12.33 4.82 -0.66
N GLU A 26 13.60 4.63 -0.29
CA GLU A 26 13.98 4.09 1.01
C GLU A 26 13.52 4.95 2.20
N PRO A 27 13.72 6.29 2.20
CA PRO A 27 13.19 7.14 3.25
C PRO A 27 11.67 7.06 3.36
N VAL A 28 10.97 7.02 2.21
CA VAL A 28 9.51 6.94 2.18
C VAL A 28 9.03 5.62 2.78
N MET A 29 9.65 4.51 2.40
CA MET A 29 9.32 3.19 2.91
C MET A 29 9.64 3.03 4.41
N LYS A 30 10.70 3.68 4.92
CA LYS A 30 10.98 3.73 6.37
C LYS A 30 9.84 4.40 7.13
N THR A 31 9.42 5.58 6.68
CA THR A 31 8.32 6.33 7.31
C THR A 31 7.01 5.55 7.23
N LEU A 32 6.68 5.01 6.05
CA LEU A 32 5.48 4.18 5.85
C LEU A 32 5.43 3.00 6.84
N ARG A 33 6.55 2.29 7.04
CA ARG A 33 6.59 1.19 8.02
C ARG A 33 6.53 1.65 9.46
N LYS A 34 7.11 2.81 9.77
CA LYS A 34 7.00 3.41 11.10
C LYS A 34 5.54 3.71 11.42
N VAL A 35 4.85 4.42 10.54
CA VAL A 35 3.41 4.75 10.67
C VAL A 35 2.58 3.48 10.74
N MET A 36 2.83 2.51 9.87
CA MET A 36 2.06 1.27 9.83
C MET A 36 2.32 0.31 10.98
N HIS A 37 3.47 0.30 11.66
CA HIS A 37 3.77 -0.78 12.62
C HIS A 37 4.48 -0.35 13.91
N MET A 38 5.09 0.83 13.94
CA MET A 38 5.97 1.24 15.06
C MET A 38 5.42 2.44 15.84
N SER A 39 4.59 3.29 15.25
CA SER A 39 4.03 4.48 15.91
C SER A 39 2.97 4.15 16.96
N GLY A 40 2.50 2.91 17.06
CA GLY A 40 1.49 2.50 18.04
C GLY A 40 0.08 3.02 17.75
N TYR A 41 -0.18 3.54 16.54
CA TYR A 41 -1.51 3.98 16.14
C TYR A 41 -2.53 2.84 16.31
N PRO A 42 -3.59 3.04 17.11
CA PRO A 42 -4.68 2.08 17.20
C PRO A 42 -5.35 1.87 15.84
N ASP A 43 -5.83 0.66 15.59
CA ASP A 43 -6.51 0.33 14.34
C ASP A 43 -7.81 1.14 14.23
N GLY A 44 -7.99 1.85 13.11
CA GLY A 44 -9.18 2.66 12.82
C GLY A 44 -9.15 4.07 13.38
N GLU A 45 -8.15 4.43 14.19
CA GLU A 45 -7.97 5.79 14.71
C GLU A 45 -7.17 6.68 13.76
N PRO A 46 -7.40 8.01 13.76
CA PRO A 46 -6.63 8.96 12.98
C PRO A 46 -5.13 8.93 13.31
N ILE A 47 -4.29 9.00 12.28
CA ILE A 47 -2.85 9.27 12.45
C ILE A 47 -2.61 10.77 12.74
N SER A 48 -1.41 11.12 13.20
CA SER A 48 -1.05 12.52 13.44
C SER A 48 -1.12 13.36 12.16
N ASP A 49 -1.31 14.68 12.30
CA ASP A 49 -1.34 15.60 11.15
C ASP A 49 -0.03 15.63 10.36
N GLU A 50 1.10 15.43 11.04
CA GLU A 50 2.42 15.33 10.41
C GLU A 50 2.48 14.09 9.50
N ASP A 51 2.12 12.92 10.03
CA ASP A 51 2.10 11.68 9.25
C ASP A 51 1.01 11.72 8.16
N LYS A 52 -0.14 12.34 8.41
CA LYS A 52 -1.19 12.57 7.42
C LYS A 52 -0.65 13.39 6.25
N THR A 53 0.00 14.52 6.52
CA THR A 53 0.57 15.39 5.48
C THR A 53 1.61 14.62 4.65
N PHE A 54 2.50 13.89 5.32
CA PHE A 54 3.48 13.05 4.67
C PHE A 54 2.83 12.00 3.75
N VAL A 55 1.83 11.26 4.25
CA VAL A 55 1.14 10.22 3.49
C VAL A 55 0.37 10.82 2.32
N LEU A 56 -0.26 11.98 2.47
CA LEU A 56 -0.94 12.66 1.37
C LEU A 56 0.03 13.06 0.26
N GLU A 57 1.09 13.79 0.60
CA GLU A 57 1.99 14.40 -0.37
C GLU A 57 2.95 13.39 -1.02
N LYS A 58 3.51 12.48 -0.23
CA LYS A 58 4.56 11.56 -0.69
C LYS A 58 4.01 10.23 -1.18
N VAL A 59 2.72 9.95 -0.95
CA VAL A 59 2.14 8.64 -1.23
C VAL A 59 0.81 8.79 -1.98
N LEU A 60 -0.26 9.27 -1.34
CA LEU A 60 -1.60 9.25 -1.93
C LEU A 60 -1.70 10.08 -3.22
N ASN A 61 -0.97 11.19 -3.31
CA ASN A 61 -0.93 12.04 -4.50
C ASN A 61 -0.44 11.30 -5.77
N PHE A 62 0.26 10.18 -5.61
CA PHE A 62 0.73 9.34 -6.72
C PHE A 62 -0.17 8.14 -6.99
N HIS A 63 -1.31 8.00 -6.32
CA HIS A 63 -2.25 6.93 -6.64
C HIS A 63 -2.84 7.16 -8.05
N PRO A 64 -2.90 6.15 -8.94
CA PRO A 64 -3.52 6.32 -10.26
C PRO A 64 -4.96 6.84 -10.20
N ASP A 65 -5.72 6.40 -9.19
CA ASP A 65 -7.09 6.85 -8.92
C ASP A 65 -7.16 7.98 -7.86
N LYS A 66 -6.15 8.85 -7.76
CA LYS A 66 -6.07 9.86 -6.67
C LYS A 66 -7.32 10.72 -6.55
N ASP A 67 -7.91 11.12 -7.67
CA ASP A 67 -9.07 12.03 -7.67
C ASP A 67 -10.30 11.34 -7.05
N ALA A 68 -10.45 10.03 -7.28
CA ALA A 68 -11.50 9.23 -6.66
C ALA A 68 -11.25 8.99 -5.16
N LYS A 69 -9.97 8.90 -4.74
CA LYS A 69 -9.58 8.70 -3.34
C LYS A 69 -9.67 9.97 -2.51
N ILE A 70 -9.31 11.12 -3.09
CA ILE A 70 -9.40 12.43 -2.44
C ILE A 70 -10.85 12.92 -2.45
N GLY A 71 -11.59 12.67 -3.54
CA GLY A 71 -13.02 12.97 -3.64
C GLY A 71 -13.32 14.43 -3.30
N SER A 72 -14.21 14.63 -2.33
CA SER A 72 -14.62 15.95 -1.81
C SER A 72 -13.61 16.59 -0.84
N GLY A 73 -12.45 15.97 -0.62
CA GLY A 73 -11.43 16.39 0.35
C GLY A 73 -11.25 15.37 1.46
N VAL A 74 -10.01 15.27 1.96
CA VAL A 74 -9.61 14.33 3.00
C VAL A 74 -9.82 14.93 4.39
N ASP A 75 -10.65 14.28 5.21
CA ASP A 75 -10.84 14.62 6.61
C ASP A 75 -9.68 14.09 7.46
N PHE A 76 -9.45 12.77 7.45
CA PHE A 76 -8.31 12.15 8.12
C PHE A 76 -7.85 10.86 7.42
N ILE A 77 -6.68 10.38 7.83
CA ILE A 77 -6.13 9.08 7.41
C ILE A 77 -6.07 8.18 8.64
N THR A 78 -6.45 6.92 8.49
CA THR A 78 -6.29 5.91 9.52
C THR A 78 -5.39 4.79 9.02
N VAL A 79 -4.81 4.04 9.96
CA VAL A 79 -4.26 2.72 9.67
C VAL A 79 -5.18 1.68 10.29
N ASP A 80 -5.55 0.67 9.53
CA ASP A 80 -6.49 -0.35 9.98
C ASP A 80 -6.16 -1.70 9.35
N LYS A 81 -6.66 -2.78 9.93
CA LYS A 81 -6.48 -4.12 9.39
C LYS A 81 -7.29 -4.28 8.11
N HIS A 82 -6.70 -4.94 7.11
CA HIS A 82 -7.43 -5.30 5.92
C HIS A 82 -8.54 -6.29 6.28
N THR A 83 -9.77 -6.04 5.82
CA THR A 83 -10.98 -6.80 6.19
C THR A 83 -10.85 -8.30 5.91
N THR A 84 -10.18 -8.67 4.80
CA THR A 84 -9.92 -10.07 4.41
C THR A 84 -8.61 -10.65 4.96
N PHE A 85 -7.61 -9.80 5.25
CA PHE A 85 -6.25 -10.22 5.61
C PHE A 85 -5.83 -9.50 6.88
N THR A 86 -6.40 -9.94 8.00
CA THR A 86 -6.28 -9.27 9.31
C THR A 86 -4.85 -9.19 9.85
N ASP A 87 -3.93 -9.98 9.30
CA ASP A 87 -2.50 -9.94 9.60
C ASP A 87 -1.78 -8.77 8.91
N THR A 88 -2.47 -8.04 8.03
CA THR A 88 -1.93 -6.89 7.31
C THR A 88 -2.71 -5.63 7.65
N ARG A 89 -1.96 -4.56 7.95
CA ARG A 89 -2.49 -3.21 8.11
C ARG A 89 -2.31 -2.42 6.81
N CYS A 90 -3.30 -1.62 6.44
CA CYS A 90 -3.25 -0.71 5.30
C CYS A 90 -3.75 0.68 5.69
N PHE A 91 -3.49 1.64 4.81
CA PHE A 91 -3.99 3.01 4.98
C PHE A 91 -5.41 3.11 4.45
N PHE A 92 -6.20 3.90 5.16
CA PHE A 92 -7.52 4.30 4.74
C PHE A 92 -7.60 5.82 4.72
N VAL A 93 -8.17 6.35 3.65
CA VAL A 93 -8.59 7.75 3.57
C VAL A 93 -10.04 7.83 3.99
N VAL A 94 -10.36 8.78 4.88
CA VAL A 94 -11.73 9.15 5.22
C VAL A 94 -11.98 10.55 4.67
N SER A 95 -12.94 10.67 3.77
CA SER A 95 -13.32 11.96 3.18
C SER A 95 -14.28 12.73 4.08
N ALA A 96 -14.42 14.03 3.81
CA ALA A 96 -15.28 14.92 4.60
C ALA A 96 -16.78 14.55 4.60
N ASP A 97 -17.22 13.73 3.65
CA ASP A 97 -18.56 13.14 3.60
C ASP A 97 -18.69 11.82 4.38
N GLY A 98 -17.62 11.38 5.05
CA GLY A 98 -17.57 10.18 5.88
C GLY A 98 -17.26 8.89 5.12
N VAL A 99 -16.99 8.95 3.81
CA VAL A 99 -16.65 7.75 3.03
C VAL A 99 -15.23 7.29 3.37
N LYS A 100 -15.10 6.02 3.79
CA LYS A 100 -13.82 5.38 4.09
C LYS A 100 -13.39 4.49 2.92
N GLN A 101 -12.17 4.69 2.41
CA GLN A 101 -11.60 3.88 1.33
C GLN A 101 -10.16 3.47 1.64
N ASP A 102 -9.80 2.23 1.33
CA ASP A 102 -8.41 1.80 1.40
C ASP A 102 -7.60 2.33 0.21
N PHE A 103 -6.29 2.48 0.39
CA PHE A 103 -5.37 2.64 -0.72
C PHE A 103 -4.06 1.91 -0.48
N SER A 104 -3.47 1.41 -1.56
CA SER A 104 -2.21 0.69 -1.51
C SER A 104 -1.04 1.64 -1.70
N TYR A 105 -0.25 1.87 -0.65
CA TYR A 105 1.01 2.62 -0.78
C TYR A 105 1.94 2.01 -1.84
N ARG A 106 1.87 0.70 -2.07
CA ARG A 106 2.66 0.03 -3.12
C ARG A 106 2.23 0.49 -4.51
N LYS A 107 0.93 0.62 -4.78
CA LYS A 107 0.44 1.16 -6.06
C LYS A 107 0.90 2.61 -6.23
N CYS A 108 0.82 3.42 -5.19
CA CYS A 108 1.31 4.79 -5.18
C CYS A 108 2.79 4.89 -5.52
N LEU A 109 3.64 4.12 -4.83
CA LEU A 109 5.09 4.13 -5.05
C LEU A 109 5.47 3.58 -6.42
N ASN A 110 4.79 2.53 -6.89
CA ASN A 110 4.98 2.03 -8.23
C ASN A 110 4.69 3.12 -9.27
N ASN A 111 3.55 3.81 -9.16
CA ASN A 111 3.19 4.86 -10.11
C ASN A 111 4.18 6.04 -10.05
N TYR A 112 4.56 6.49 -8.85
CA TYR A 112 5.60 7.52 -8.66
C TYR A 112 6.91 7.16 -9.37
N LEU A 113 7.40 5.94 -9.15
CA LEU A 113 8.66 5.49 -9.75
C LEU A 113 8.55 5.36 -11.27
N MET A 114 7.42 4.85 -11.79
CA MET A 114 7.18 4.74 -13.23
C MET A 114 7.08 6.11 -13.91
N GLU A 115 6.47 7.11 -13.26
CA GLU A 115 6.40 8.48 -13.77
C GLU A 115 7.77 9.18 -13.75
N LYS A 116 8.55 9.00 -12.67
CA LYS A 116 9.82 9.71 -12.49
C LYS A 116 11.01 9.04 -13.18
N TYR A 117 11.02 7.71 -13.28
CA TYR A 117 12.13 6.90 -13.81
C TYR A 117 11.65 5.88 -14.86
N PRO A 118 10.97 6.32 -15.94
CA PRO A 118 10.26 5.43 -16.85
C PRO A 118 11.12 4.37 -17.55
N THR A 119 12.44 4.61 -17.65
CA THR A 119 13.38 3.70 -18.33
C THR A 119 13.89 2.56 -17.45
N VAL A 120 13.89 2.72 -16.12
CA VAL A 120 14.52 1.77 -15.18
C VAL A 120 13.60 1.31 -14.05
N ALA A 121 12.46 1.98 -13.86
CA ALA A 121 11.54 1.71 -12.76
C ALA A 121 10.98 0.29 -12.77
N GLU A 122 10.68 -0.28 -13.93
CA GLU A 122 10.05 -1.61 -14.02
C GLU A 122 10.95 -2.70 -13.41
N GLU A 123 12.22 -2.77 -13.83
CA GLU A 123 13.18 -3.72 -13.29
C GLU A 123 13.46 -3.47 -11.81
N PHE A 124 13.59 -2.20 -11.43
CA PHE A 124 13.79 -1.79 -10.05
C PHE A 124 12.64 -2.26 -9.15
N ILE A 125 11.39 -1.99 -9.54
CA ILE A 125 10.18 -2.35 -8.79
C ILE A 125 10.11 -3.86 -8.61
N ALA A 126 10.44 -4.62 -9.67
CA ALA A 126 10.46 -6.07 -9.64
C ALA A 126 11.46 -6.58 -8.58
N LYS A 127 12.69 -6.03 -8.52
CA LYS A 127 13.70 -6.37 -7.51
C LYS A 127 13.29 -5.90 -6.11
N TYR A 128 12.93 -4.63 -5.98
CA TYR A 128 12.73 -3.94 -4.71
C TYR A 128 11.57 -4.53 -3.92
N PHE A 129 10.47 -4.86 -4.59
CA PHE A 129 9.28 -5.37 -3.95
C PHE A 129 9.04 -6.88 -4.14
N TYR A 130 10.05 -7.60 -4.62
CA TYR A 130 10.01 -9.05 -4.74
C TYR A 130 9.78 -9.70 -3.37
N LYS A 131 8.79 -10.58 -3.28
CA LYS A 131 8.67 -11.54 -2.18
C LYS A 131 9.01 -12.90 -2.74
N LYS A 132 10.02 -13.58 -2.19
CA LYS A 132 10.24 -15.00 -2.48
C LYS A 132 8.92 -15.75 -2.20
N PRO A 133 8.45 -16.62 -3.12
CA PRO A 133 7.33 -17.48 -2.81
C PRO A 133 7.61 -18.20 -1.50
N ARG A 134 6.69 -18.11 -0.53
CA ARG A 134 6.70 -19.04 0.60
C ARG A 134 6.41 -20.43 0.02
N PRO A 135 7.14 -21.48 0.42
CA PRO A 135 6.78 -22.84 0.03
C PRO A 135 5.32 -23.09 0.45
N ASP A 136 4.46 -23.17 -0.56
CA ASP A 136 3.05 -23.63 -0.59
C ASP A 136 2.19 -23.42 0.68
N GLU A 137 1.45 -22.30 0.71
CA GLU A 137 0.33 -22.07 1.65
C GLU A 137 -0.95 -21.77 0.84
N ASN A 138 -1.16 -22.52 -0.26
CA ASN A 138 -2.36 -22.42 -1.10
C ASN A 138 -3.03 -23.78 -1.29
N ARG A 139 -3.58 -24.32 -0.21
CA ARG A 139 -4.76 -25.18 -0.22
C ARG A 139 -5.74 -24.62 0.79
N ASP A 140 -7.01 -24.61 0.42
CA ASP A 140 -8.17 -24.10 1.19
C ASP A 140 -8.38 -22.59 1.19
N LYS A 141 -8.87 -22.08 0.05
CA LYS A 141 -9.99 -21.11 -0.01
C LYS A 141 -10.53 -21.00 -1.43
N GLN A 142 -11.09 -22.09 -1.93
CA GLN A 142 -12.08 -22.09 -3.01
C GLN A 142 -13.19 -23.07 -2.62
N ASP A 143 -14.12 -22.62 -1.77
CA ASP A 143 -15.54 -22.90 -1.95
C ASP A 143 -16.36 -22.13 -0.91
N ALA A 144 -16.94 -21.02 -1.35
CA ALA A 144 -18.09 -20.41 -0.71
C ALA A 144 -18.85 -19.62 -1.77
N THR A 145 -19.56 -20.35 -2.63
CA THR A 145 -20.63 -19.76 -3.45
C THR A 145 -21.84 -19.51 -2.52
N PRO A 146 -22.39 -18.29 -2.41
CA PRO A 146 -23.61 -18.08 -1.64
C PRO A 146 -24.83 -18.61 -2.42
N PRO A 147 -25.80 -19.29 -1.78
CA PRO A 147 -27.03 -19.65 -2.47
C PRO A 147 -27.87 -18.38 -2.70
N GLY A 148 -28.14 -18.09 -3.97
CA GLY A 148 -29.09 -17.07 -4.40
C GLY A 148 -30.51 -17.47 -4.03
N ASN A 149 -31.16 -16.63 -3.22
CA ASN A 149 -32.59 -16.66 -2.99
C ASN A 149 -33.28 -15.96 -4.17
N LEU A 150 -34.17 -16.64 -4.90
CA LEU A 150 -35.26 -15.97 -5.61
C LEU A 150 -36.52 -16.84 -5.51
N ALA A 151 -37.48 -16.33 -4.73
CA ALA A 151 -38.87 -16.74 -4.75
C ALA A 151 -39.57 -16.15 -5.99
N VAL A 152 -40.85 -16.55 -6.17
CA VAL A 152 -41.90 -15.98 -7.07
C VAL A 152 -41.91 -16.68 -8.46
N THR A 153 -42.98 -17.30 -8.99
CA THR A 153 -44.44 -17.15 -8.80
C THR A 153 -45.23 -18.36 -9.32
N LEU A 154 -46.37 -18.59 -8.65
CA LEU A 154 -47.68 -19.09 -9.11
C LEU A 154 -47.91 -19.34 -10.61
N SER A 155 -48.42 -20.52 -10.95
CA SER A 155 -49.75 -20.78 -11.57
C SER A 155 -49.98 -22.28 -11.67
#